data_AF-G2FWS2-F1
#
_entry.id   AF-G2FWS2-F1
#
_cell.length_a   1.000
_cell.length_b   1.000
_cell.length_c   1.000
_cell.angle_alpha   90.00
_cell.angle_beta   90.00
_cell.angle_gamma   90.00
#
_symmetry.space_group_name_H-M   'P 1'
#
loop_
_entity.id
_entity.type
_entity.pdbx_description
1 polymer ?
#
loop_
_entity_poly.entity_id
_entity_poly.type
_entity_poly.pdbx_seq_one_letter_code
_entity_poly.pdbx_strand_id
1 'polypeptide(L)'
;MADEEFIKIRSNLANYEAEVEAQIEKTPTMVLINQASLKSYVQKSQHIRILDQKISHIVNADLELKDRFFGYLTTVFSYLGVKTIGELDEIVKDIGDDVLNFPRNGLKNKQGEKVNWGTSLFYLAYAIVGRRGSPSQVSDYLEHFKIETTESRQELIRQILAAYSSKS
;
A
#
# COMPACT_ATOMS: atom_id res chain seq x y z
N MET A 1 6.04 32.52 22.20
CA MET A 1 5.31 31.37 22.80
C MET A 1 4.69 30.47 21.74
N ALA A 2 3.67 30.90 20.96
CA ALA A 2 3.07 30.02 19.92
C ALA A 2 4.03 29.66 18.76
N ASP A 3 4.85 30.61 18.29
CA ASP A 3 5.80 30.37 17.19
C ASP A 3 6.93 29.40 17.59
N GLU A 4 7.40 29.49 18.84
CA GLU A 4 8.48 28.63 19.36
C GLU A 4 8.00 27.19 19.57
N GLU A 5 6.78 27.01 20.07
CA GLU A 5 6.11 25.70 20.16
C GLU A 5 5.92 25.09 18.77
N PHE A 6 5.49 25.88 17.78
CA PHE A 6 5.29 25.41 16.41
C PHE A 6 6.61 24.99 15.73
N ILE A 7 7.68 25.77 15.90
CA ILE A 7 9.02 25.44 15.40
C ILE A 7 9.54 24.14 16.04
N LYS A 8 9.32 23.97 17.35
CA LYS A 8 9.72 22.78 18.09
C LYS A 8 9.00 21.53 17.60
N ILE A 9 7.69 21.60 17.36
CA ILE A 9 6.90 20.49 16.80
C ILE A 9 7.42 20.10 15.42
N ARG A 10 7.67 21.08 14.54
CA ARG A 10 8.21 20.81 13.19
C ARG A 10 9.59 20.16 13.23
N SER A 11 10.47 20.66 14.10
CA SER A 11 11.82 20.11 14.25
C SER A 11 11.78 18.67 14.77
N ASN A 12 10.91 18.40 15.74
CA ASN A 12 10.71 17.04 16.26
C ASN A 12 10.18 16.08 15.19
N LEU A 13 9.26 16.54 14.33
CA LEU A 13 8.72 15.72 13.24
C LEU A 13 9.81 15.38 12.21
N ALA A 14 10.61 16.37 11.80
CA ALA A 14 11.72 16.14 10.87
C ALA A 14 12.77 15.18 11.44
N ASN A 15 13.10 15.33 12.73
CA ASN A 15 14.01 14.42 13.43
C ASN A 15 13.46 12.99 13.47
N TYR A 16 12.16 12.84 13.75
CA TYR A 16 11.50 11.54 13.75
C TYR A 16 11.52 10.88 12.36
N GLU A 17 11.22 11.64 11.29
CA GLU A 17 11.26 11.12 9.92
C GLU A 17 12.67 10.63 9.53
N ALA A 18 13.71 11.38 9.89
CA ALA A 18 15.10 11.00 9.65
C ALA A 18 15.53 9.76 10.47
N GLU A 19 15.06 9.66 11.72
CA GLU A 19 15.32 8.49 12.57
C GLU A 19 14.65 7.24 12.01
N VAL A 20 13.38 7.34 11.60
CA VAL A 20 12.64 6.23 10.97
C VAL A 20 13.35 5.74 9.72
N GLU A 21 13.84 6.65 8.87
CA GLU A 21 14.63 6.31 7.69
C GLU A 21 15.87 5.48 8.06
N ALA A 22 16.67 5.95 9.01
CA ALA A 22 17.87 5.24 9.46
C ALA A 22 17.56 3.88 10.11
N GLN A 23 16.42 3.75 10.80
CA GLN A 23 16.02 2.50 11.43
C GLN A 23 15.49 1.48 10.42
N ILE A 24 14.82 1.90 9.34
CA ILE A 24 14.37 0.99 8.28
C ILE A 24 15.58 0.31 7.62
N GLU A 25 16.67 1.03 7.41
CA GLU A 25 17.89 0.46 6.81
C GLU A 25 18.62 -0.51 7.75
N LYS A 26 18.62 -0.24 9.06
CA LYS A 26 19.40 -1.01 10.04
C LYS A 26 18.64 -2.17 10.68
N THR A 27 17.38 -1.94 11.03
CA THR A 27 16.54 -2.85 11.84
C THR A 27 15.07 -2.77 11.42
N PRO A 28 14.72 -3.10 10.16
CA PRO A 28 13.36 -2.93 9.63
C PRO A 28 12.31 -3.75 10.38
N THR A 29 12.69 -4.88 10.98
CA THR A 29 11.82 -5.75 11.80
C THR A 29 11.36 -5.12 13.11
N MET A 30 11.97 -4.00 13.54
CA MET A 30 11.57 -3.27 14.74
C MET A 30 10.78 -2.00 14.42
N VAL A 31 10.74 -1.57 13.15
CA VAL A 31 10.05 -0.35 12.74
C VAL A 31 8.57 -0.63 12.54
N LEU A 32 7.72 -0.08 13.42
CA LEU A 32 6.27 -0.20 13.31
C LEU A 32 5.73 0.54 12.06
N ILE A 33 4.69 -0.03 11.46
CA ILE A 33 3.93 0.62 10.39
C ILE A 33 3.17 1.81 10.93
N ASN A 34 3.44 2.96 10.32
CA ASN A 34 2.69 4.20 10.46
C ASN A 34 2.87 5.03 9.17
N GLN A 35 2.27 6.21 9.14
CA GLN A 35 2.30 7.07 7.95
C GLN A 35 3.73 7.43 7.51
N ALA A 36 4.60 7.78 8.46
CA ALA A 36 5.98 8.20 8.18
C ALA A 36 6.83 7.01 7.72
N SER A 37 6.73 5.86 8.39
CA SER A 37 7.49 4.67 8.01
C SER A 37 7.06 4.09 6.66
N LEU A 38 5.77 4.07 6.34
CA LEU A 38 5.29 3.67 5.01
C LEU A 38 5.74 4.63 3.92
N LYS A 39 5.65 5.94 4.17
CA LYS A 39 6.13 6.96 3.22
C LYS A 39 7.62 6.79 2.93
N SER A 40 8.43 6.65 3.98
CA SER A 40 9.87 6.41 3.85
C SER A 40 10.16 5.12 3.08
N TYR A 41 9.49 4.02 3.42
CA TYR A 41 9.62 2.75 2.71
C TYR A 41 9.30 2.86 1.22
N VAL A 42 8.18 3.50 0.86
CA VAL A 42 7.79 3.71 -0.55
C VAL A 42 8.81 4.58 -1.30
N GLN A 43 9.40 5.59 -0.65
CA GLN A 43 10.36 6.48 -1.30
C GLN A 43 11.75 5.83 -1.52
N LYS A 44 12.10 4.84 -0.70
CA LYS A 44 13.45 4.24 -0.67
C LYS A 44 13.49 2.83 -1.25
N SER A 45 12.43 2.04 -1.11
CA SER A 45 12.36 0.70 -1.68
C SER A 45 12.33 0.77 -3.20
N GLN A 46 13.42 0.34 -3.83
CA GLN A 46 13.52 0.29 -5.29
C GLN A 46 12.44 -0.62 -5.90
N HIS A 47 12.14 -1.75 -5.24
CA HIS A 47 11.13 -2.70 -5.72
C HIS A 47 9.75 -2.07 -5.78
N ILE A 48 9.31 -1.41 -4.69
CA ILE A 48 8.03 -0.69 -4.65
C ILE A 48 7.96 0.41 -5.71
N ARG A 49 9.03 1.19 -5.87
CA ARG A 49 9.05 2.26 -6.87
C ARG A 49 8.92 1.74 -8.29
N ILE A 50 9.57 0.61 -8.59
CA ILE A 50 9.45 -0.05 -9.89
C ILE A 50 8.01 -0.54 -10.10
N LEU A 51 7.37 -1.13 -9.08
CA LEU A 51 5.98 -1.59 -9.18
C LEU A 51 5.02 -0.42 -9.41
N ASP A 52 5.16 0.68 -8.67
CA ASP A 52 4.34 1.89 -8.86
C ASP A 52 4.49 2.48 -10.27
N GLN A 53 5.71 2.52 -10.80
CA GLN A 53 5.98 2.97 -12.17
C GLN A 53 5.36 2.05 -13.22
N LYS A 54 5.42 0.73 -13.02
CA LYS A 54 4.75 -0.24 -13.91
C LYS A 54 3.23 -0.02 -13.90
N ILE A 55 2.64 0.17 -12.72
CA ILE A 55 1.21 0.45 -12.57
C ILE A 55 0.84 1.76 -13.26
N SER A 56 1.60 2.84 -13.02
CA SER A 56 1.33 4.15 -13.62
C SER A 56 1.40 4.10 -15.15
N HIS A 57 2.33 3.32 -15.70
CA HIS A 57 2.42 3.09 -17.14
C HIS A 57 1.22 2.30 -17.69
N ILE A 58 0.76 1.26 -16.98
CA ILE A 58 -0.40 0.45 -17.41
C ILE A 58 -1.67 1.31 -17.50
N VAL A 59 -1.86 2.25 -16.56
CA VAL A 59 -3.05 3.09 -16.50
C VAL A 59 -2.90 4.41 -17.26
N ASN A 60 -1.70 4.72 -17.77
CA ASN A 60 -1.35 5.99 -18.39
C ASN A 60 -1.64 7.19 -17.47
N ALA A 61 -0.97 7.21 -16.31
CA ALA A 61 -1.10 8.22 -15.26
C ALA A 61 0.26 8.71 -14.75
N ASP A 62 0.30 9.96 -14.30
CA ASP A 62 1.45 10.51 -13.57
C ASP A 62 1.44 10.07 -12.10
N LEU A 63 2.63 9.90 -11.53
CA LEU A 63 2.78 9.59 -10.11
C LEU A 63 2.84 10.86 -9.25
N GLU A 64 2.14 10.85 -8.12
CA GLU A 64 2.17 11.92 -7.14
C GLU A 64 2.33 11.38 -5.71
N LEU A 65 2.77 12.25 -4.80
CA LEU A 65 2.92 11.91 -3.38
C LEU A 65 1.83 12.62 -2.58
N LYS A 66 0.92 11.86 -1.96
CA LYS A 66 -0.14 12.42 -1.10
C LYS A 66 -0.05 11.80 0.30
N ASP A 67 0.28 12.63 1.28
CA ASP A 67 0.46 12.19 2.68
C ASP A 67 -0.77 11.44 3.24
N ARG A 68 -1.99 11.89 2.90
CA ARG A 68 -3.24 11.25 3.32
C ARG A 68 -3.37 9.79 2.85
N PHE A 69 -2.74 9.43 1.72
CA PHE A 69 -2.80 8.07 1.20
C PHE A 69 -2.04 7.09 2.10
N PHE A 70 -0.93 7.51 2.69
CA PHE A 70 -0.17 6.67 3.64
C PHE A 70 -0.92 6.46 4.96
N GLY A 71 -1.76 7.41 5.37
CA GLY A 71 -2.68 7.22 6.50
C GLY A 71 -3.69 6.09 6.23
N TYR A 72 -4.24 6.05 5.01
CA TYR A 72 -5.10 4.96 4.57
C TYR A 72 -4.35 3.61 4.46
N LEU A 73 -3.15 3.59 3.88
CA LEU A 73 -2.34 2.35 3.83
C LEU A 73 -2.00 1.82 5.23
N THR A 74 -1.77 2.70 6.21
CA THR A 74 -1.54 2.32 7.60
C THR A 74 -2.74 1.55 8.16
N THR A 75 -3.98 2.01 7.92
CA THR A 75 -5.18 1.31 8.40
C THR A 75 -5.38 -0.03 7.69
N VAL A 76 -5.08 -0.09 6.39
CA VAL A 76 -5.12 -1.33 5.60
C VAL A 76 -4.16 -2.39 6.16
N PHE A 77 -2.89 -2.06 6.37
CA PHE A 77 -1.92 -3.04 6.86
C PHE A 77 -2.14 -3.43 8.32
N SER A 78 -2.64 -2.50 9.14
CA SER A 78 -3.09 -2.82 10.50
C SER A 78 -4.24 -3.83 10.50
N TYR A 79 -5.24 -3.65 9.63
CA TYR A 79 -6.34 -4.62 9.46
C TYR A 79 -5.83 -6.00 9.01
N LEU A 80 -4.85 -6.04 8.11
CA LEU A 80 -4.23 -7.27 7.62
C LEU A 80 -3.26 -7.91 8.62
N GLY A 81 -3.04 -7.29 9.78
CA GLY A 81 -2.16 -7.80 10.84
C GLY A 81 -0.66 -7.65 10.54
N VAL A 82 -0.27 -6.82 9.56
CA VAL A 82 1.12 -6.49 9.26
C VAL A 82 1.54 -5.34 10.16
N LYS A 83 2.53 -5.58 11.03
CA LYS A 83 2.91 -4.67 12.12
C LYS A 83 4.16 -3.88 11.81
N THR A 84 5.10 -4.45 11.07
CA THR A 84 6.43 -3.86 10.88
C THR A 84 6.80 -3.69 9.41
N ILE A 85 7.73 -2.78 9.13
CA ILE A 85 8.28 -2.58 7.79
C ILE A 85 9.03 -3.84 7.33
N GLY A 86 9.70 -4.56 8.23
CA GLY A 86 10.32 -5.85 7.92
C GLY A 86 9.33 -6.90 7.43
N GLU A 87 8.21 -7.09 8.15
CA GLU A 87 7.13 -8.01 7.74
C GLU A 87 6.54 -7.62 6.38
N LEU A 88 6.32 -6.31 6.16
CA LEU A 88 5.83 -5.82 4.87
C LEU A 88 6.83 -6.09 3.74
N ASP A 89 8.11 -5.84 3.97
CA ASP A 89 9.17 -6.03 2.98
C ASP A 89 9.35 -7.51 2.61
N GLU A 90 9.20 -8.42 3.57
CA GLU A 90 9.16 -9.86 3.31
C GLU A 90 7.97 -10.25 2.42
N ILE A 91 6.78 -9.71 2.69
CA ILE A 91 5.60 -9.94 1.85
C ILE A 91 5.81 -9.38 0.44
N VAL A 92 6.37 -8.17 0.32
CA VAL A 92 6.68 -7.55 -0.98
C VAL A 92 7.68 -8.39 -1.78
N LYS A 93 8.70 -8.96 -1.13
CA LYS A 93 9.65 -9.86 -1.81
C LYS A 93 9.02 -11.18 -2.25
N ASP A 94 8.11 -11.72 -1.45
CA ASP A 94 7.43 -12.99 -1.76
C ASP A 94 6.39 -12.86 -2.87
N ILE A 95 5.53 -11.81 -2.80
CA ILE A 95 4.34 -11.71 -3.65
C ILE A 95 4.19 -10.35 -4.34
N GLY A 96 5.13 -9.42 -4.19
CA GLY A 96 4.99 -8.05 -4.68
C GLY A 96 4.86 -7.96 -6.20
N ASP A 97 5.49 -8.85 -6.96
CA ASP A 97 5.37 -8.85 -8.42
C ASP A 97 3.99 -9.36 -8.90
N ASP A 98 3.29 -10.13 -8.07
CA ASP A 98 1.95 -10.62 -8.40
C ASP A 98 0.96 -9.48 -8.58
N VAL A 99 1.18 -8.32 -7.97
CA VAL A 99 0.24 -7.18 -8.07
C VAL A 99 -0.06 -6.80 -9.52
N LEU A 100 0.83 -7.15 -10.46
CA LEU A 100 0.69 -6.93 -11.89
C LEU A 100 -0.23 -7.93 -12.60
N ASN A 101 -0.61 -9.03 -11.93
CA ASN A 101 -1.58 -10.02 -12.40
C ASN A 101 -3.02 -9.52 -12.31
N PHE A 102 -3.26 -8.45 -11.54
CA PHE A 102 -4.60 -7.86 -11.46
C PHE A 102 -5.08 -7.40 -12.85
N PRO A 103 -6.33 -7.71 -13.25
CA PRO A 103 -6.79 -7.45 -14.61
C PRO A 103 -6.59 -6.00 -15.04
N ARG A 104 -5.96 -5.81 -16.20
CA ARG A 104 -5.67 -4.47 -16.77
C ARG A 104 -6.92 -3.59 -16.88
N ASN A 105 -8.09 -4.16 -17.12
CA ASN A 105 -9.33 -3.40 -17.19
C ASN A 105 -9.72 -2.80 -15.84
N GLY A 106 -9.48 -3.52 -14.73
CA GLY A 106 -9.64 -2.97 -13.38
C GLY A 106 -8.67 -1.82 -13.09
N LEU A 107 -7.47 -1.86 -13.68
CA LEU A 107 -6.49 -0.77 -13.58
C LEU A 107 -6.85 0.43 -14.48
N LYS A 108 -7.30 0.18 -15.73
CA LYS A 108 -7.50 1.20 -16.76
C LYS A 108 -8.71 2.12 -16.56
N ASN A 109 -9.65 1.77 -15.70
CA ASN A 109 -10.79 2.65 -15.36
C ASN A 109 -10.37 3.97 -14.67
N LYS A 110 -9.06 4.15 -14.42
CA LYS A 110 -8.41 5.31 -13.80
C LYS A 110 -7.60 6.17 -14.79
N GLN A 111 -7.72 5.93 -16.10
CA GLN A 111 -6.88 6.58 -17.11
C GLN A 111 -7.04 8.11 -17.10
N GLY A 112 -5.91 8.83 -17.10
CA GLY A 112 -5.88 10.30 -17.05
C GLY A 112 -5.93 10.92 -15.65
N GLU A 113 -6.10 10.12 -14.59
CA GLU A 113 -5.94 10.57 -13.20
C GLU A 113 -4.46 10.53 -12.78
N LYS A 114 -4.12 11.19 -11.66
CA LYS A 114 -2.84 10.97 -10.98
C LYS A 114 -2.94 9.73 -10.07
N VAL A 115 -1.86 8.94 -10.03
CA VAL A 115 -1.74 7.76 -9.17
C VAL A 115 -0.76 8.07 -8.05
N ASN A 116 -1.04 7.61 -6.83
CA ASN A 116 -0.15 7.85 -5.70
C ASN A 116 1.07 6.92 -5.74
N TRP A 117 2.24 7.41 -5.35
CA TRP A 117 3.30 6.56 -4.81
C TRP A 117 2.74 5.73 -3.64
N GLY A 118 3.06 4.44 -3.62
CA GLY A 118 2.50 3.44 -2.71
C GLY A 118 1.27 2.71 -3.25
N THR A 119 0.84 2.96 -4.49
CA THR A 119 -0.34 2.29 -5.07
C THR A 119 -0.11 0.78 -5.24
N SER A 120 1.12 0.35 -5.50
CA SER A 120 1.50 -1.06 -5.45
C SER A 120 1.19 -1.71 -4.10
N LEU A 121 1.37 -1.00 -2.99
CA LEU A 121 1.00 -1.49 -1.65
C LEU A 121 -0.51 -1.62 -1.46
N PHE A 122 -1.30 -0.77 -2.10
CA PHE A 122 -2.76 -0.93 -2.15
C PHE A 122 -3.14 -2.22 -2.88
N TYR A 123 -2.57 -2.49 -4.06
CA TYR A 123 -2.83 -3.73 -4.79
C TYR A 123 -2.20 -4.96 -4.12
N LEU A 124 -1.13 -4.79 -3.35
CA LEU A 124 -0.58 -5.84 -2.50
C LEU A 124 -1.61 -6.32 -1.47
N ALA A 125 -2.43 -5.42 -0.92
CA ALA A 125 -3.52 -5.82 -0.03
C ALA A 125 -4.51 -6.78 -0.72
N TYR A 126 -4.82 -6.56 -2.00
CA TYR A 126 -5.62 -7.50 -2.80
C TYR A 126 -4.92 -8.84 -2.98
N ALA A 127 -3.61 -8.84 -3.24
CA ALA A 127 -2.83 -10.07 -3.35
C ALA A 127 -2.82 -10.86 -2.03
N ILE A 128 -2.66 -10.18 -0.88
CA ILE A 128 -2.69 -10.79 0.46
C ILE A 128 -4.06 -11.45 0.71
N VAL A 129 -5.16 -10.72 0.54
CA VAL A 129 -6.50 -11.28 0.81
C VAL A 129 -6.91 -12.30 -0.23
N GLY A 130 -6.50 -12.16 -1.49
CA GLY A 130 -6.80 -13.12 -2.56
C GLY A 130 -6.04 -14.44 -2.42
N ARG A 131 -4.79 -14.42 -1.94
CA ARG A 131 -4.00 -15.65 -1.68
C ARG A 131 -4.45 -16.39 -0.42
N ARG A 132 -4.81 -15.66 0.64
CA ARG A 132 -5.09 -16.21 1.98
C ARG A 132 -6.58 -16.42 2.27
N GLY A 133 -7.44 -15.70 1.54
CA GLY A 133 -8.84 -15.54 1.87
C GLY A 133 -9.77 -16.42 1.05
N SER A 134 -10.82 -16.89 1.70
CA SER A 134 -12.05 -17.32 1.05
C SER A 134 -12.79 -16.14 0.41
N PRO A 135 -13.74 -16.38 -0.52
CA PRO A 135 -14.55 -15.31 -1.10
C PRO A 135 -15.23 -14.39 -0.08
N SER A 136 -15.65 -14.93 1.07
CA SER A 136 -16.24 -14.13 2.16
C SER A 136 -15.21 -13.20 2.80
N GLN A 137 -13.98 -13.66 3.05
CA GLN A 137 -12.93 -12.81 3.62
C GLN A 137 -12.50 -11.68 2.67
N VAL A 138 -12.49 -11.95 1.35
CA VAL A 138 -12.29 -10.90 0.35
C VAL A 138 -13.45 -9.90 0.39
N SER A 139 -14.69 -10.38 0.48
CA SER A 139 -15.88 -9.51 0.63
C SER A 139 -15.81 -8.64 1.88
N ASP A 140 -15.48 -9.22 3.04
CA ASP A 140 -15.38 -8.52 4.33
C ASP A 140 -14.34 -7.41 4.26
N TYR A 141 -13.19 -7.67 3.65
CA TYR A 141 -12.16 -6.67 3.42
C TYR A 141 -12.68 -5.51 2.55
N LEU A 142 -13.30 -5.82 1.41
CA LEU A 142 -13.82 -4.80 0.50
C LEU A 142 -14.94 -3.98 1.15
N GLU A 143 -15.79 -4.60 1.98
CA GLU A 143 -16.84 -3.92 2.73
C GLU A 143 -16.29 -3.02 3.83
N HIS A 144 -15.32 -3.52 4.61
CA HIS A 144 -14.68 -2.77 5.68
C HIS A 144 -14.06 -1.47 5.17
N PHE A 145 -13.38 -1.54 4.02
CA PHE A 145 -12.74 -0.37 3.40
C PHE A 145 -13.64 0.39 2.41
N LYS A 146 -14.92 0.00 2.28
CA LYS A 146 -15.90 0.61 1.38
C LYS A 146 -15.38 0.70 -0.07
N ILE A 147 -14.69 -0.35 -0.51
CA ILE A 147 -14.15 -0.48 -1.85
C ILE A 147 -15.27 -0.95 -2.77
N GLU A 148 -15.49 -0.17 -3.83
CA GLU A 148 -16.57 -0.35 -4.80
C GLU A 148 -17.99 -0.30 -4.20
N THR A 149 -18.98 -0.11 -5.08
CA THR A 149 -20.39 -0.25 -4.72
C THR A 149 -20.73 -1.73 -4.47
N THR A 150 -21.83 -1.99 -3.76
CA THR A 150 -22.30 -3.36 -3.52
C THR A 150 -22.53 -4.14 -4.83
N GLU A 151 -22.99 -3.45 -5.88
CA GLU A 151 -23.24 -4.03 -7.20
C GLU A 151 -21.93 -4.44 -7.90
N SER A 152 -20.90 -3.60 -7.85
CA SER A 152 -19.60 -3.85 -8.49
C SER A 152 -18.70 -4.80 -7.69
N ARG A 153 -18.92 -4.95 -6.38
CA ARG A 153 -18.05 -5.72 -5.48
C ARG A 153 -17.97 -7.20 -5.86
N GLN A 154 -19.06 -7.81 -6.33
CA GLN A 154 -19.06 -9.23 -6.71
C GLN A 154 -18.10 -9.52 -7.85
N GLU A 155 -18.04 -8.63 -8.84
CA GLU A 155 -17.09 -8.75 -9.93
C GLU A 155 -15.65 -8.52 -9.47
N LEU A 156 -15.43 -7.54 -8.59
CA LEU A 156 -14.11 -7.32 -8.00
C LEU A 156 -13.61 -8.53 -7.19
N ILE A 157 -14.47 -9.18 -6.40
CA ILE A 157 -14.13 -10.41 -5.68
C ILE A 157 -13.64 -11.49 -6.65
N ARG A 158 -14.37 -11.71 -7.74
CA ARG A 158 -13.96 -12.69 -8.77
C ARG A 158 -12.62 -12.33 -9.39
N GLN A 159 -12.38 -11.07 -9.70
CA GLN A 159 -11.12 -10.61 -10.28
C GLN A 159 -9.93 -10.80 -9.32
N ILE A 160 -10.10 -10.47 -8.04
CA ILE A 160 -9.08 -10.68 -7.00
C ILE A 160 -8.76 -12.18 -6.88
N LEU A 161 -9.78 -13.02 -6.74
CA LEU A 161 -9.59 -14.47 -6.59
C LEU A 161 -8.99 -15.09 -7.85
N ALA A 162 -9.41 -14.68 -9.04
CA ALA A 162 -8.84 -15.17 -10.29
C ALA A 162 -7.37 -14.76 -10.46
N ALA A 163 -7.00 -13.56 -9.99
CA ALA A 163 -5.62 -13.07 -10.07
C ALA A 163 -4.68 -13.72 -9.05
N TYR A 164 -5.19 -14.09 -7.86
CA TYR A 164 -4.34 -14.38 -6.69
C TYR A 164 -4.64 -15.68 -5.96
N SER A 165 -5.69 -16.43 -6.34
CA SER A 165 -5.87 -17.76 -5.76
C SER A 165 -4.64 -18.61 -6.07
N SER A 166 -4.07 -19.23 -5.04
CA SER A 166 -2.95 -20.16 -5.23
C SER A 166 -3.42 -21.26 -6.19
N LYS A 167 -2.78 -21.39 -7.36
CA LYS A 167 -2.99 -22.56 -8.20
C LYS A 167 -2.54 -23.77 -7.37
N SER A 168 -3.51 -24.60 -7.00
CA SER A 168 -3.28 -25.95 -6.46
C SER A 168 -2.46 -26.78 -7.43
#